data_AF-A0A7V5BQ12-F1
#
_entry.id   AF-A0A7V5BQ12-F1
#
_cell.length_a   1.000
_cell.length_b   1.000
_cell.length_c   1.000
_cell.angle_alpha   90.00
_cell.angle_beta   90.00
_cell.angle_gamma   90.00
#
_symmetry.space_group_name_H-M   'P 1'
#
loop_
_entity.id
_entity.type
_entity.pdbx_description
1 polymer ?
#
loop_
_entity_poly.entity_id
_entity_poly.type
_entity_poly.pdbx_seq_one_letter_code
_entity_poly.pdbx_strand_id
1 'polypeptide(L)'
;MSEYFIIQGKRPLQGEVRVTGNKNAALPMLAATLLTDEPVTLHNVPRIGDVNTMLGLLKALGVEVLANGNATLTLQARNVATHMLDRELATQIRASILLAGPLLA
;
A
#
# COMPACT_ATOMS: atom_id res chain seq x y z
N MET A 1 4.38 -13.02 24.46
CA MET A 1 3.00 -12.92 25.02
C MET A 1 2.09 -12.50 23.89
N SER A 2 0.98 -13.20 23.68
CA SER A 2 0.02 -12.85 22.62
C SER A 2 -0.74 -11.60 23.05
N GLU A 3 -0.81 -10.59 22.18
CA GLU A 3 -1.67 -9.43 22.40
C GLU A 3 -3.14 -9.81 22.16
N TYR A 4 -4.05 -9.24 22.95
CA TYR A 4 -5.48 -9.49 22.83
C TYR A 4 -6.29 -8.21 23.08
N PHE A 5 -7.39 -8.06 22.35
CA PHE A 5 -8.39 -7.04 22.62
C PHE A 5 -9.42 -7.56 23.61
N ILE A 6 -9.65 -6.86 24.72
CA ILE A 6 -10.77 -7.12 25.63
C ILE A 6 -11.96 -6.28 25.18
N ILE A 7 -13.01 -6.92 24.67
CA ILE A 7 -14.23 -6.24 24.22
C ILE A 7 -15.30 -6.36 25.31
N GLN A 8 -15.83 -5.22 25.77
CA GLN A 8 -16.97 -5.16 26.70
C GLN A 8 -18.24 -4.77 25.94
N GLY A 9 -19.13 -5.75 25.73
CA GLY A 9 -20.35 -5.58 24.94
C GLY A 9 -21.50 -4.87 25.66
N LYS A 10 -22.74 -5.13 25.19
CA LYS A 10 -24.02 -4.63 25.74
C LYS A 10 -24.30 -3.13 25.59
N ARG A 11 -23.62 -2.46 24.65
CA ARG A 11 -23.89 -1.06 24.30
C ARG A 11 -24.19 -0.96 22.80
N PRO A 12 -25.37 -0.46 22.40
CA PRO A 12 -25.62 -0.17 20.99
C PRO A 12 -24.66 0.92 20.51
N LEU A 13 -24.11 0.76 19.30
CA LEU A 13 -23.31 1.80 18.66
C LEU A 13 -24.25 2.83 18.02
N GLN A 14 -23.99 4.11 18.23
CA GLN A 14 -24.70 5.22 17.61
C GLN A 14 -23.70 6.30 17.21
N GLY A 15 -23.79 6.78 15.98
CA GLY A 15 -22.90 7.80 15.43
C GLY A 15 -22.59 7.56 13.96
N GLU A 16 -21.63 8.31 13.44
CA GLU A 16 -21.17 8.23 12.06
C GLU A 16 -19.68 7.91 12.00
N VAL A 17 -19.27 7.17 10.97
CA VAL A 17 -17.86 6.87 10.71
C VAL A 17 -17.53 7.17 9.25
N ARG A 18 -16.39 7.81 9.02
CA ARG A 18 -15.86 8.01 7.67
C ARG A 18 -15.16 6.74 7.20
N VAL A 19 -15.64 6.16 6.12
CA VAL A 19 -15.00 5.00 5.48
C VAL A 19 -13.73 5.46 4.76
N THR A 20 -12.64 4.70 4.93
CA THR A 20 -11.36 4.94 4.24
C THR A 20 -11.34 4.22 2.90
N GLY A 21 -10.36 4.53 2.04
CA GLY A 21 -10.30 3.92 0.72
C GLY A 21 -10.16 2.40 0.72
N ASN A 22 -10.52 1.81 -0.42
CA ASN A 22 -10.53 0.37 -0.60
C ASN A 22 -9.11 -0.17 -0.81
N LYS A 23 -8.63 -0.98 0.13
CA LYS A 23 -7.34 -1.68 0.04
C LYS A 23 -7.17 -2.45 -1.28
N ASN A 24 -8.19 -3.20 -1.69
CA ASN A 24 -8.12 -4.09 -2.85
C ASN A 24 -8.11 -3.31 -4.17
N ALA A 25 -8.49 -2.03 -4.14
CA ALA A 25 -8.28 -1.11 -5.25
C ALA A 25 -6.89 -0.44 -5.14
N ALA A 26 -6.48 -0.04 -3.94
CA ALA A 26 -5.21 0.65 -3.69
C ALA A 26 -3.99 -0.23 -4.04
N LEU A 27 -3.95 -1.49 -3.63
CA LEU A 27 -2.80 -2.38 -3.85
C LEU A 27 -2.45 -2.58 -5.34
N PRO A 28 -3.39 -2.91 -6.25
CA PRO A 28 -3.07 -3.00 -7.67
C PRO A 28 -2.75 -1.64 -8.29
N MET A 29 -3.38 -0.54 -7.83
CA MET A 29 -3.03 0.81 -8.29
C MET A 29 -1.60 1.20 -7.89
N LEU A 30 -1.16 0.83 -6.69
CA LEU A 30 0.22 1.02 -6.24
C LEU A 30 1.21 0.21 -7.08
N ALA A 31 0.89 -1.05 -7.41
CA ALA A 31 1.74 -1.85 -8.30
C ALA A 31 1.80 -1.25 -9.72
N ALA A 32 0.67 -0.76 -10.24
CA ALA A 32 0.57 -0.18 -11.57
C ALA A 32 1.38 1.12 -11.73
N THR A 33 1.80 1.78 -10.65
CA THR A 33 2.68 2.97 -10.77
C THR A 33 4.06 2.63 -11.34
N LEU A 34 4.45 1.35 -11.36
CA LEU A 34 5.67 0.89 -12.02
C LEU A 34 5.58 0.93 -13.55
N LEU A 35 4.38 1.03 -14.12
CA LEU A 35 4.16 1.02 -15.58
C LEU A 35 4.43 2.38 -16.25
N THR A 36 4.86 3.38 -15.49
CA THR A 36 5.18 4.72 -16.00
C THR A 36 6.26 5.39 -15.16
N ASP A 37 7.10 6.20 -15.79
CA ASP A 37 8.10 7.05 -15.14
C ASP A 37 7.56 8.44 -14.76
N GLU A 38 6.31 8.75 -15.12
CA GLU A 38 5.62 9.98 -14.74
C GLU A 38 5.06 9.89 -13.31
N PRO A 39 4.92 11.02 -12.58
CA PRO A 39 4.34 11.02 -11.25
C PRO A 39 2.86 10.58 -11.26
N VAL A 40 2.51 9.61 -10.42
CA VAL A 40 1.14 9.15 -10.18
C VAL A 40 0.68 9.58 -8.80
N THR A 41 -0.44 10.31 -8.71
CA THR A 41 -1.03 10.72 -7.43
C THR A 41 -2.28 9.91 -7.12
N LEU A 42 -2.25 9.19 -5.99
CA LEU A 42 -3.37 8.41 -5.48
C LEU A 42 -3.97 9.10 -4.25
N HIS A 43 -5.28 9.35 -4.30
CA HIS A 43 -6.04 9.93 -3.19
C HIS A 43 -6.77 8.86 -2.39
N ASN A 44 -7.08 9.17 -1.13
CA ASN A 44 -7.83 8.30 -0.22
C ASN A 44 -7.20 6.90 -0.06
N VAL A 45 -5.87 6.80 -0.03
CA VAL A 45 -5.16 5.54 0.19
C VAL A 45 -5.28 5.12 1.68
N PRO A 46 -5.80 3.92 2.00
CA PRO A 46 -5.97 3.50 3.38
C PRO A 46 -4.62 3.30 4.08
N ARG A 47 -4.51 3.76 5.33
CA ARG A 47 -3.30 3.64 6.16
C ARG A 47 -3.32 2.34 6.96
N ILE A 48 -2.97 1.25 6.31
CA ILE A 48 -3.03 -0.11 6.88
C ILE A 48 -1.76 -0.89 6.56
N GLY A 49 -1.54 -1.99 7.29
CA GLY A 49 -0.36 -2.84 7.18
C GLY A 49 -0.02 -3.22 5.73
N ASP A 50 -0.97 -3.78 4.98
CA ASP A 50 -0.70 -4.22 3.61
C ASP A 50 -0.23 -3.11 2.67
N VAL A 51 -0.79 -1.89 2.82
CA VAL A 51 -0.37 -0.73 2.02
C VAL A 51 1.05 -0.33 2.42
N ASN A 52 1.36 -0.32 3.72
CA ASN A 52 2.71 0.00 4.19
C ASN A 52 3.74 -1.01 3.68
N THR A 53 3.42 -2.31 3.70
CA THR A 53 4.28 -3.36 3.14
C THR A 53 4.49 -3.17 1.64
N MET A 54 3.42 -2.90 0.88
CA MET A 54 3.52 -2.63 -0.57
C MET A 54 4.38 -1.39 -0.86
N LEU A 55 4.21 -0.30 -0.11
CA LEU A 55 5.05 0.90 -0.23
C LEU A 55 6.51 0.62 0.12
N GLY A 56 6.78 -0.25 1.10
CA GLY A 56 8.13 -0.72 1.43
C GLY A 56 8.78 -1.45 0.25
N LEU A 57 8.05 -2.36 -0.39
CA LEU A 57 8.50 -3.06 -1.59
C LEU A 57 8.79 -2.09 -2.74
N LEU A 58 7.87 -1.16 -3.03
CA LEU A 58 8.05 -0.16 -4.09
C LEU A 58 9.28 0.74 -3.83
N LYS A 59 9.47 1.19 -2.58
CA LYS A 59 10.66 1.97 -2.21
C LYS A 59 11.96 1.17 -2.38
N ALA A 60 11.96 -0.12 -2.03
CA ALA A 60 13.12 -0.99 -2.21
C ALA A 60 13.49 -1.19 -3.69
N LEU A 61 12.51 -1.12 -4.60
CA LEU A 61 12.72 -1.13 -6.04
C LEU A 61 13.29 0.20 -6.59
N GLY A 62 13.20 1.29 -5.82
CA GLY A 62 13.63 2.64 -6.22
C GLY A 62 12.49 3.59 -6.56
N VAL A 63 11.23 3.23 -6.26
CA VAL A 63 10.08 4.15 -6.43
C VAL A 63 10.14 5.24 -5.36
N GLU A 64 10.12 6.49 -5.81
CA GLU A 64 9.98 7.64 -4.93
C GLU A 64 8.54 7.73 -4.43
N VAL A 65 8.35 7.90 -3.12
CA VAL A 65 7.01 7.97 -2.50
C VAL A 65 6.95 9.18 -1.60
N LEU A 66 6.10 10.14 -1.98
CA LEU A 66 5.82 11.34 -1.21
C LEU A 66 4.43 11.25 -0.57
N ALA A 67 4.37 11.44 0.75
CA ALA A 67 3.11 11.51 1.48
C ALA A 67 2.65 12.96 1.61
N ASN A 68 1.55 13.31 0.94
CA ASN A 68 1.04 14.70 0.86
C ASN A 68 0.03 15.04 1.98
N GLY A 69 -0.09 14.21 3.00
CA GLY A 69 -1.17 14.30 3.98
C GLY A 69 -2.52 13.79 3.44
N ASN A 70 -3.58 13.85 4.24
CA ASN A 70 -4.96 13.52 3.84
C ASN A 70 -5.11 12.22 3.02
N ALA A 71 -4.42 11.16 3.43
CA ALA A 71 -4.42 9.86 2.72
C ALA A 71 -4.07 9.98 1.22
N THR A 72 -3.23 10.96 0.84
CA THR A 72 -2.76 11.16 -0.53
C THR A 72 -1.28 10.83 -0.65
N LEU A 73 -0.94 10.06 -1.68
CA LEU A 73 0.43 9.65 -2.01
C LEU A 73 0.74 10.05 -3.45
N THR A 74 1.95 10.56 -3.69
CA THR A 74 2.52 10.70 -5.04
C THR A 74 3.66 9.71 -5.16
N LEU A 75 3.64 8.90 -6.23
CA LEU A 75 4.62 7.87 -6.52
C LEU A 75 5.27 8.15 -7.88
N GLN A 76 6.57 7.92 -8.00
CA GLN A 76 7.28 8.04 -9.27
C GLN A 76 8.34 6.94 -9.42
N ALA A 77 8.25 6.16 -10.51
CA ALA A 77 9.10 5.01 -10.77
C ALA A 77 10.27 5.29 -11.75
N ARG A 78 10.66 6.56 -11.92
CA ARG A 78 11.72 6.99 -12.85
C ARG A 78 13.09 6.35 -12.56
N ASN A 79 13.39 6.08 -11.30
CA ASN A 79 14.70 5.64 -10.84
C ASN A 79 14.71 4.17 -10.38
N VAL A 80 13.77 3.34 -10.86
CA VAL A 80 13.74 1.92 -10.54
C VAL A 80 14.99 1.25 -11.12
N ALA A 81 15.79 0.64 -10.25
CA ALA A 81 17.13 0.14 -10.59
C ALA A 81 17.27 -1.39 -10.45
N THR A 82 16.22 -2.07 -9.99
CA THR A 82 16.22 -3.51 -9.75
C THR A 82 14.82 -4.09 -9.90
N HIS A 83 14.75 -5.39 -10.18
CA HIS A 83 13.53 -6.20 -10.17
C HIS A 83 13.49 -7.18 -8.99
N MET A 84 14.50 -7.14 -8.13
CA MET A 84 14.60 -8.00 -6.95
C MET A 84 13.75 -7.44 -5.82
N LEU A 85 12.75 -8.21 -5.40
CA LEU A 85 11.92 -7.88 -4.24
C LEU A 85 12.58 -8.34 -2.95
N ASP A 86 12.44 -7.53 -1.90
CA ASP A 86 12.73 -7.95 -0.53
C ASP A 86 11.82 -9.14 -0.18
N ARG A 87 12.44 -10.30 0.05
CA ARG A 87 11.73 -11.56 0.27
C ARG A 87 10.91 -11.53 1.55
N GLU A 88 11.44 -10.92 2.61
CA GLU A 88 10.76 -10.86 3.90
C GLU A 88 9.49 -10.03 3.77
N LEU A 89 9.58 -8.84 3.19
CA LEU A 89 8.42 -7.99 2.92
C LEU A 89 7.43 -8.65 1.94
N ALA A 90 7.92 -9.29 0.88
CA ALA A 90 7.06 -9.92 -0.12
C ALA A 90 6.21 -11.06 0.47
N THR A 91 6.74 -11.78 1.46
CA THR A 91 5.99 -12.86 2.14
C THR A 91 4.96 -12.36 3.16
N GLN A 92 5.05 -11.11 3.62
CA GLN A 92 4.09 -10.56 4.60
C GLN A 92 2.70 -10.33 3.99
N ILE A 93 2.61 -10.10 2.68
CA ILE A 93 1.34 -9.90 1.98
C ILE A 93 1.23 -10.78 0.75
N ARG A 94 0.07 -11.43 0.57
CA ARG A 94 -0.21 -12.20 -0.67
C ARG A 94 -0.30 -11.30 -1.91
N ALA A 95 -0.61 -10.01 -1.73
CA ALA A 95 -0.76 -9.06 -2.82
C ALA A 95 0.58 -8.64 -3.46
N SER A 96 1.73 -9.04 -2.91
CA SER A 96 3.05 -8.79 -3.53
C SER A 96 3.15 -9.36 -4.95
N ILE A 97 2.37 -10.42 -5.25
CA ILE A 97 2.26 -11.00 -6.60
C ILE A 97 1.81 -9.98 -7.66
N LEU A 98 1.09 -8.93 -7.27
CA LEU A 98 0.62 -7.90 -8.20
C LEU A 98 1.78 -7.10 -8.81
N LEU A 99 2.96 -7.12 -8.21
CA LEU A 99 4.18 -6.51 -8.77
C LEU A 99 4.73 -7.31 -9.96
N ALA A 100 4.40 -8.59 -10.09
CA ALA A 100 4.95 -9.44 -11.15
C ALA A 100 4.58 -8.96 -12.56
N GLY A 101 3.35 -8.45 -12.75
CA GLY A 101 2.91 -7.92 -14.05
C GLY A 101 3.69 -6.65 -14.43
N PRO A 102 3.65 -5.59 -13.60
CA PRO A 102 4.38 -4.35 -13.88
C PRO A 102 5.90 -4.49 -13.95
N LEU A 103 6.50 -5.41 -13.20
CA LEU A 103 7.95 -5.67 -13.29
C LEU A 103 8.36 -6.45 -14.56
N LEU A 104 7.41 -7.14 -15.21
CA LEU A 104 7.66 -7.91 -16.41
C LEU A 104 7.50 -7.08 -17.71
N ALA A 105 6.59 -6.10 -17.69
CA ALA A 105 6.25 -5.25 -18.84
C ALA A 105 7.42 -4.36 -19.26
#